data_AF-A0A536T3I4-F1
#
_entry.id   AF-A0A536T3I4-F1
#
_cell.length_a   1.000
_cell.length_b   1.000
_cell.length_c   1.000
_cell.angle_alpha   90.00
_cell.angle_beta   90.00
_cell.angle_gamma   90.00
#
_symmetry.space_group_name_H-M   'P 1'
#
loop_
_entity.id
_entity.type
_entity.pdbx_description
1 polymer ?
#
loop_
_entity_poly.entity_id
_entity_poly.type
_entity_poly.pdbx_seq_one_letter_code
_entity_poly.pdbx_strand_id
1 'polypeptide(L)'
;MPTPAPLHSATRPRPVDVSAVPEPAAIAEATLEGFNRHYALFRDCASAAKSHFEAGNWLAIAHTSQDRIDFYDRRVAETVATLEHEFGCDRIDEARWEAVKRHYIGLLIDHKQPECAETFFNSVSCKILHRTYFHNRCLFVRPAMSTEHIDADPPSYRSYYPRQNGLRQALIDVVLDFRLERRFADFRRDLRNLLRALRSRFPRPFVLEANHQLQVLSSLFFRNRTAYIVGRVINGFNVHPFVVPIKHDASGRLYVDALLMDAEQIALLFSANRAYFLVDMEVPSAYVTFLRSMVPVRTEAELYIVSVCVQGDPRQDRAVEGDDAGQGQGEVSAGEASRPRRPHGGHARVFRRCVSARTLHA
;
A
#
# COMPACT_ATOMS: atom_id res chain seq x y z
N MET A 1 44.64 -6.20 -72.02
CA MET A 1 43.37 -5.48 -71.84
C MET A 1 42.51 -6.28 -70.86
N PRO A 2 42.35 -5.84 -69.60
CA PRO A 2 41.47 -6.51 -68.64
C PRO A 2 40.01 -6.09 -68.83
N THR A 3 39.09 -7.04 -68.65
CA THR A 3 37.63 -6.84 -68.68
C THR A 3 37.18 -6.06 -67.43
N PRO A 4 36.23 -5.11 -67.52
CA PRO A 4 35.69 -4.45 -66.33
C PRO A 4 34.84 -5.41 -65.49
N ALA A 5 34.99 -5.34 -64.17
CA ALA A 5 34.16 -6.10 -63.23
C ALA A 5 32.75 -5.49 -63.12
N PRO A 6 31.70 -6.30 -62.85
CA PRO A 6 30.34 -5.79 -62.66
C PRO A 6 30.23 -5.01 -61.34
N LEU A 7 29.50 -3.90 -61.39
CA LEU A 7 29.17 -3.08 -60.22
C LEU A 7 28.34 -3.87 -59.21
N HIS A 8 28.74 -3.83 -57.93
CA HIS A 8 27.92 -4.35 -56.84
C HIS A 8 26.57 -3.65 -56.80
N SER A 9 25.48 -4.42 -56.92
CA SER A 9 24.13 -3.92 -56.68
C SER A 9 23.98 -3.52 -55.22
N ALA A 10 23.88 -2.22 -54.94
CA ALA A 10 23.60 -1.71 -53.61
C ALA A 10 22.25 -2.26 -53.11
N THR A 11 22.28 -3.08 -52.07
CA THR A 11 21.08 -3.59 -51.41
C THR A 11 20.27 -2.41 -50.89
N ARG A 12 19.10 -2.14 -51.52
CA ARG A 12 18.17 -1.14 -51.00
C ARG A 12 17.80 -1.54 -49.55
N PRO A 13 17.77 -0.60 -48.59
CA PRO A 13 17.26 -0.90 -47.26
C PRO A 13 15.83 -1.44 -47.40
N ARG A 14 15.58 -2.58 -46.74
CA ARG A 14 14.28 -3.23 -46.72
C ARG A 14 13.27 -2.25 -46.10
N PRO A 15 12.10 -2.00 -46.71
CA PRO A 15 11.09 -1.15 -46.08
C PRO A 15 10.70 -1.79 -44.74
N VAL A 16 10.66 -0.99 -43.68
CA VAL A 16 10.17 -1.43 -42.37
C VAL A 16 8.69 -1.73 -42.52
N ASP A 17 8.31 -2.97 -42.24
CA ASP A 17 6.95 -3.45 -42.40
C ASP A 17 6.09 -2.98 -41.22
N VAL A 18 5.23 -2.00 -41.49
CA VAL A 18 4.31 -1.42 -40.50
C VAL A 18 3.04 -2.29 -40.32
N SER A 19 3.01 -3.51 -40.89
CA SER A 19 1.90 -4.47 -40.73
C SER A 19 2.14 -5.55 -39.66
N ALA A 20 3.29 -5.50 -38.96
CA ALA A 20 3.59 -6.41 -37.86
C ALA A 20 2.63 -6.20 -36.68
N VAL A 21 1.60 -7.04 -36.61
CA VAL A 21 0.64 -7.13 -35.50
C VAL A 21 1.43 -7.29 -34.18
N PRO A 22 1.42 -6.31 -33.27
CA PRO A 22 2.37 -6.29 -32.15
C PRO A 22 2.26 -7.51 -31.25
N GLU A 23 3.41 -8.03 -30.83
CA GLU A 23 3.48 -9.26 -30.04
C GLU A 23 2.87 -9.05 -28.64
N PRO A 24 2.01 -9.96 -28.15
CA PRO A 24 1.39 -9.82 -26.83
C PRO A 24 2.39 -9.70 -25.67
N ALA A 25 3.60 -10.23 -25.83
CA ALA A 25 4.70 -10.05 -24.88
C ALA A 25 5.12 -8.58 -24.76
N ALA A 26 5.32 -7.87 -25.87
CA ALA A 26 5.76 -6.47 -25.87
C ALA A 26 4.69 -5.53 -25.26
N ILE A 27 3.40 -5.82 -25.47
CA ILE A 27 2.30 -5.10 -24.81
C ILE A 27 2.32 -5.33 -23.30
N ALA A 28 2.62 -6.56 -22.84
CA ALA A 28 2.75 -6.87 -21.41
C ALA A 28 3.94 -6.16 -20.78
N GLU A 29 5.09 -6.14 -21.46
CA GLU A 29 6.30 -5.42 -21.05
C GLU A 29 6.04 -3.91 -20.93
N ALA A 30 5.46 -3.28 -21.95
CA ALA A 30 5.11 -1.85 -21.92
C ALA A 30 4.08 -1.51 -20.82
N THR A 31 3.12 -2.41 -20.56
CA THR A 31 2.17 -2.25 -19.45
C THR A 31 2.88 -2.31 -18.09
N LEU A 32 3.85 -3.21 -17.93
CA LEU A 32 4.64 -3.35 -16.70
C LEU A 32 5.63 -2.19 -16.52
N GLU A 33 6.22 -1.67 -17.59
CA GLU A 33 7.05 -0.45 -17.55
C GLU A 33 6.23 0.76 -17.06
N GLY A 34 5.00 0.91 -17.55
CA GLY A 34 4.06 1.92 -17.07
C GLY A 34 3.80 1.83 -15.55
N PHE A 35 3.61 0.61 -15.03
CA PHE A 35 3.49 0.36 -13.60
C PHE A 35 4.80 0.68 -12.84
N ASN A 36 5.94 0.21 -13.33
CA ASN A 36 7.24 0.41 -12.69
C ASN A 36 7.62 1.90 -12.61
N ARG A 37 7.29 2.66 -13.65
CA ARG A 37 7.44 4.12 -13.66
C ARG A 37 6.49 4.80 -12.66
N HIS A 38 5.26 4.31 -12.49
CA HIS A 38 4.37 4.79 -11.43
C HIS A 38 4.97 4.51 -10.04
N TYR A 39 5.43 3.29 -9.79
CA TYR A 39 5.95 2.88 -8.49
C TYR A 39 7.29 3.53 -8.14
N ALA A 40 8.15 3.82 -9.13
CA ALA A 40 9.36 4.61 -8.93
C ALA A 40 9.03 6.03 -8.42
N LEU A 41 8.14 6.75 -9.11
CA LEU A 41 7.70 8.09 -8.70
C LEU A 41 7.04 8.09 -7.31
N PHE A 42 6.29 7.03 -6.99
CA PHE A 42 5.72 6.82 -5.67
C PHE A 42 6.80 6.76 -4.57
N ARG A 43 7.87 5.97 -4.80
CA ARG A 43 8.99 5.84 -3.86
C ARG A 43 9.81 7.13 -3.77
N ASP A 44 10.01 7.84 -4.89
CA ASP A 44 10.68 9.15 -4.92
C ASP A 44 9.95 10.17 -4.04
N CYS A 45 8.61 10.21 -4.11
CA CYS A 45 7.79 11.06 -3.22
C CYS A 45 7.99 10.71 -1.73
N ALA A 46 8.08 9.42 -1.39
CA ALA A 46 8.31 8.99 -0.01
C ALA A 46 9.73 9.32 0.48
N SER A 47 10.74 9.18 -0.39
CA SER A 47 12.13 9.58 -0.13
C SER A 47 12.23 11.09 0.12
N ALA A 48 11.62 11.90 -0.76
CA ALA A 48 11.53 13.36 -0.60
C ALA A 48 10.82 13.76 0.70
N ALA A 49 9.81 13.00 1.15
CA ALA A 49 9.10 13.27 2.40
C ALA A 49 10.02 13.21 3.64
N LYS A 50 11.03 12.33 3.65
CA LYS A 50 12.06 12.32 4.71
C LYS A 50 12.86 13.62 4.70
N SER A 51 13.41 14.01 3.55
CA SER A 51 14.21 15.23 3.42
C SER A 51 13.39 16.49 3.74
N HIS A 52 12.13 16.55 3.35
CA HIS A 52 11.22 17.65 3.70
C HIS A 52 10.87 17.66 5.19
N PHE A 53 10.69 16.50 5.83
CA PHE A 53 10.50 16.41 7.28
C PHE A 53 11.74 16.92 8.01
N GLU A 54 12.93 16.48 7.61
CA GLU A 54 14.20 16.93 8.19
C GLU A 54 14.47 18.41 7.93
N ALA A 55 14.08 18.98 6.79
CA ALA A 55 14.12 20.43 6.57
C ALA A 55 13.06 21.21 7.38
N GLY A 56 12.00 20.54 7.84
CA GLY A 56 10.83 21.18 8.45
C GLY A 56 9.90 21.85 7.44
N ASN A 57 9.98 21.45 6.16
CA ASN A 57 9.21 22.02 5.06
C ASN A 57 7.82 21.36 4.95
N TRP A 58 6.90 21.80 5.83
CA TRP A 58 5.54 21.28 5.89
C TRP A 58 4.71 21.53 4.64
N LEU A 59 5.02 22.59 3.90
CA LEU A 59 4.32 22.93 2.65
C LEU A 59 4.67 21.93 1.55
N ALA A 60 5.96 21.57 1.43
CA ALA A 60 6.38 20.54 0.49
C ALA A 60 5.77 19.17 0.81
N ILE A 61 5.75 18.74 2.09
CA ILE A 61 5.07 17.47 2.47
C ILE A 61 3.59 17.47 2.09
N ALA A 62 2.88 18.60 2.26
CA ALA A 62 1.49 18.72 1.86
C ALA A 62 1.32 18.59 0.33
N HIS A 63 2.20 19.25 -0.45
CA HIS A 63 2.21 19.18 -1.91
C HIS A 63 2.50 17.75 -2.40
N THR A 64 3.56 17.11 -1.90
CA THR A 64 3.91 15.71 -2.20
C THR A 64 2.78 14.73 -1.86
N SER A 65 2.05 14.97 -0.75
CA SER A 65 0.89 14.15 -0.38
C SER A 65 -0.32 14.36 -1.28
N GLN A 66 -0.43 15.50 -1.97
CA GLN A 66 -1.51 15.80 -2.90
C GLN A 66 -1.18 15.28 -4.31
N ASP A 67 0.01 15.61 -4.85
CA ASP A 67 0.48 15.18 -6.18
C ASP A 67 0.38 13.65 -6.35
N ARG A 68 0.71 12.91 -5.29
CA ARG A 68 0.64 11.44 -5.23
C ARG A 68 -0.74 10.88 -5.58
N ILE A 69 -1.83 11.56 -5.20
CA ILE A 69 -3.20 11.10 -5.47
C ILE A 69 -3.48 11.19 -6.98
N ASP A 70 -3.11 12.30 -7.60
CA ASP A 70 -3.33 12.54 -9.03
C ASP A 70 -2.41 11.69 -9.93
N PHE A 71 -1.28 11.20 -9.39
CA PHE A 71 -0.33 10.40 -10.15
C PHE A 71 -0.86 9.04 -10.60
N TYR A 72 -1.70 8.33 -9.84
CA TYR A 72 -2.15 6.99 -10.25
C TYR A 72 -2.95 7.04 -11.56
N ASP A 73 -4.05 7.80 -11.57
CA ASP A 73 -4.91 7.95 -12.74
C ASP A 73 -4.16 8.49 -13.96
N ARG A 74 -3.23 9.43 -13.74
CA ARG A 74 -2.37 9.99 -14.79
C ARG A 74 -1.39 8.97 -15.35
N ARG A 75 -0.74 8.13 -14.53
CA ARG A 75 0.18 7.08 -15.02
C ARG A 75 -0.58 6.02 -15.81
N VAL A 76 -1.77 5.61 -15.35
CA VAL A 76 -2.65 4.70 -16.10
C VAL A 76 -3.04 5.33 -17.45
N ALA A 77 -3.43 6.61 -17.48
CA ALA A 77 -3.79 7.30 -18.72
C ALA A 77 -2.61 7.45 -19.70
N GLU A 78 -1.41 7.79 -19.21
CA GLU A 78 -0.21 7.86 -20.05
C GLU A 78 0.18 6.47 -20.61
N THR A 79 0.06 5.40 -19.81
CA THR A 79 0.31 4.02 -20.28
C THR A 79 -0.69 3.60 -21.36
N VAL A 80 -1.98 3.90 -21.17
CA VAL A 80 -3.02 3.61 -22.18
C VAL A 80 -2.72 4.35 -23.49
N ALA A 81 -2.36 5.62 -23.44
CA ALA A 81 -2.02 6.39 -24.63
C ALA A 81 -0.77 5.85 -25.36
N THR A 82 0.26 5.38 -24.64
CA THR A 82 1.40 4.66 -25.23
C THR A 82 0.95 3.36 -25.90
N LEU A 83 0.12 2.55 -25.24
CA LEU A 83 -0.37 1.28 -25.78
C LEU A 83 -1.27 1.46 -27.02
N GLU A 84 -2.11 2.49 -27.05
CA GLU A 84 -2.89 2.88 -28.22
C GLU A 84 -2.00 3.34 -29.38
N HIS A 85 -1.04 4.24 -29.11
CA HIS A 85 -0.19 4.85 -30.15
C HIS A 85 0.84 3.88 -30.75
N GLU A 86 1.54 3.10 -29.91
CA GLU A 86 2.66 2.25 -30.34
C GLU A 86 2.21 0.85 -30.74
N PHE A 87 1.12 0.33 -30.16
CA PHE A 87 0.67 -1.05 -30.34
C PHE A 87 -0.72 -1.18 -30.96
N GLY A 88 -1.44 -0.08 -31.22
CA GLY A 88 -2.80 -0.12 -31.79
C GLY A 88 -3.79 -0.85 -30.87
N CYS A 89 -3.62 -0.71 -29.55
CA CYS A 89 -4.45 -1.41 -28.58
C CYS A 89 -5.92 -0.95 -28.57
N ASP A 90 -6.25 0.20 -29.17
CA ASP A 90 -7.62 0.67 -29.42
C ASP A 90 -8.47 -0.33 -30.24
N ARG A 91 -7.81 -1.26 -30.96
CA ARG A 91 -8.44 -2.25 -31.83
C ARG A 91 -8.05 -3.69 -31.48
N ILE A 92 -7.53 -3.94 -30.28
CA ILE A 92 -7.18 -5.29 -29.83
C ILE A 92 -8.43 -6.11 -29.50
N ASP A 93 -8.40 -7.42 -29.78
CA ASP A 93 -9.48 -8.33 -29.42
C ASP A 93 -9.23 -9.01 -28.06
N GLU A 94 -10.29 -9.61 -27.51
CA GLU A 94 -10.25 -10.26 -26.19
C GLU A 94 -9.23 -11.41 -26.15
N ALA A 95 -9.20 -12.24 -27.19
CA ALA A 95 -8.33 -13.41 -27.27
C ALA A 95 -6.84 -13.03 -27.23
N ARG A 96 -6.48 -11.90 -27.84
CA ARG A 96 -5.12 -11.36 -27.80
C ARG A 96 -4.82 -10.64 -26.49
N TRP A 97 -5.77 -9.95 -25.87
CA TRP A 97 -5.59 -9.42 -24.50
C TRP A 97 -5.43 -10.54 -23.45
N GLU A 98 -6.12 -11.67 -23.61
CA GLU A 98 -5.88 -12.89 -22.81
C GLU A 98 -4.45 -13.44 -23.01
N ALA A 99 -3.88 -13.31 -24.22
CA ALA A 99 -2.46 -13.61 -24.44
C ALA A 99 -1.54 -12.60 -23.73
N VAL A 100 -1.81 -11.29 -23.82
CA VAL A 100 -1.07 -10.24 -23.10
C VAL A 100 -1.02 -10.54 -21.61
N LYS A 101 -2.17 -10.84 -20.98
CA LYS A 101 -2.25 -11.19 -19.55
C LYS A 101 -1.41 -12.44 -19.21
N ARG A 102 -1.38 -13.46 -20.08
CA ARG A 102 -0.53 -14.65 -19.87
C ARG A 102 0.97 -14.32 -19.87
N HIS A 103 1.42 -13.43 -20.77
CA HIS A 103 2.79 -12.93 -20.73
C HIS A 103 3.04 -12.07 -19.49
N TYR A 104 2.10 -11.21 -19.10
CA TYR A 104 2.18 -10.37 -17.92
C TYR A 104 2.38 -11.19 -16.64
N ILE A 105 1.63 -12.29 -16.46
CA ILE A 105 1.82 -13.24 -15.33
C ILE A 105 3.26 -13.76 -15.27
N GLY A 106 3.86 -14.09 -16.43
CA GLY A 106 5.26 -14.54 -16.49
C GLY A 106 6.26 -13.47 -16.03
N LEU A 107 5.99 -12.20 -16.31
CA LEU A 107 6.81 -11.07 -15.85
C LEU A 107 6.66 -10.78 -14.35
N LEU A 108 5.56 -11.21 -13.73
CA LEU A 108 5.30 -10.98 -12.30
C LEU A 108 6.04 -11.96 -11.36
N ILE A 109 6.68 -13.01 -11.89
CA ILE A 109 7.26 -14.11 -11.09
C ILE A 109 8.31 -13.60 -10.08
N ASP A 110 9.24 -12.76 -10.54
CA ASP A 110 10.30 -12.16 -9.70
C ASP A 110 9.98 -10.69 -9.33
N HIS A 111 8.73 -10.26 -9.50
CA HIS A 111 8.35 -8.88 -9.24
C HIS A 111 8.16 -8.60 -7.74
N LYS A 112 8.64 -7.45 -7.27
CA LYS A 112 8.57 -7.10 -5.83
C LYS A 112 7.20 -6.59 -5.36
N GLN A 113 6.31 -6.21 -6.29
CA GLN A 113 4.98 -5.66 -6.01
C GLN A 113 3.88 -6.24 -6.94
N PRO A 114 3.74 -7.56 -7.08
CA PRO A 114 2.86 -8.17 -8.07
C PRO A 114 1.39 -7.77 -7.88
N GLU A 115 0.90 -7.66 -6.65
CA GLU A 115 -0.48 -7.28 -6.33
C GLU A 115 -0.84 -5.86 -6.78
N CYS A 116 0.14 -4.95 -6.73
CA CYS A 116 -0.01 -3.58 -7.22
C CYS A 116 0.04 -3.54 -8.75
N ALA A 117 0.90 -4.36 -9.37
CA ALA A 117 1.01 -4.51 -10.82
C ALA A 117 -0.26 -5.10 -11.44
N GLU A 118 -0.85 -6.13 -10.82
CA GLU A 118 -2.15 -6.70 -11.23
C GLU A 118 -3.29 -5.67 -11.19
N THR A 119 -3.33 -4.82 -10.16
CA THR A 119 -4.35 -3.76 -10.02
C THR A 119 -4.16 -2.66 -11.08
N PHE A 120 -2.91 -2.33 -11.40
CA PHE A 120 -2.57 -1.42 -12.49
C PHE A 120 -2.97 -2.01 -13.86
N PHE A 121 -2.67 -3.28 -14.11
CA PHE A 121 -3.08 -4.00 -15.30
C PHE A 121 -4.61 -4.00 -15.47
N ASN A 122 -5.37 -4.24 -14.39
CA ASN A 122 -6.83 -4.13 -14.40
C ASN A 122 -7.29 -2.72 -14.79
N SER A 123 -6.64 -1.69 -14.25
CA SER A 123 -6.98 -0.28 -14.52
C SER A 123 -6.71 0.12 -15.97
N VAL A 124 -5.62 -0.39 -16.58
CA VAL A 124 -5.29 -0.24 -18.00
C VAL A 124 -6.29 -1.02 -18.88
N SER A 125 -6.55 -2.29 -18.55
CA SER A 125 -7.49 -3.17 -19.27
C SER A 125 -8.88 -2.56 -19.38
N CYS A 126 -9.41 -2.01 -18.27
CA CYS A 126 -10.73 -1.37 -18.22
C CYS A 126 -10.83 -0.09 -19.07
N LYS A 127 -9.70 0.57 -19.40
CA LYS A 127 -9.67 1.72 -20.31
C LYS A 127 -9.56 1.27 -21.77
N ILE A 128 -8.68 0.30 -22.08
CA ILE A 128 -8.43 -0.21 -23.43
C ILE A 128 -9.62 -1.00 -24.01
N LEU A 129 -10.15 -1.99 -23.28
CA LEU A 129 -11.18 -2.89 -23.81
C LEU A 129 -12.57 -2.24 -23.90
N HIS A 130 -12.74 -1.01 -23.39
CA HIS A 130 -14.03 -0.36 -23.14
C HIS A 130 -14.99 -1.19 -22.24
N ARG A 131 -16.09 -0.56 -21.80
CA ARG A 131 -16.94 -1.03 -20.67
C ARG A 131 -17.77 -2.31 -20.91
N THR A 132 -17.54 -3.04 -22.00
CA THR A 132 -18.41 -4.14 -22.45
C THR A 132 -17.88 -5.53 -22.04
N TYR A 133 -16.59 -5.65 -21.68
CA TYR A 133 -15.92 -6.94 -21.54
C TYR A 133 -15.34 -7.17 -20.13
N PHE A 134 -16.21 -7.39 -19.15
CA PHE A 134 -15.84 -7.85 -17.81
C PHE A 134 -15.73 -9.37 -17.72
N HIS A 135 -14.93 -9.98 -18.60
CA HIS A 135 -14.66 -11.41 -18.55
C HIS A 135 -13.41 -11.70 -17.70
N ASN A 136 -13.53 -12.61 -16.71
CA ASN A 136 -12.46 -12.96 -15.76
C ASN A 136 -11.15 -13.42 -16.43
N ARG A 137 -11.19 -13.74 -17.73
CA ARG A 137 -10.00 -14.04 -18.54
C ARG A 137 -9.10 -12.83 -18.74
N CYS A 138 -9.68 -11.64 -18.96
CA CYS A 138 -8.93 -10.41 -19.24
C CYS A 138 -8.52 -9.59 -18.02
N LEU A 139 -9.02 -9.92 -16.82
CA LEU A 139 -8.74 -9.17 -15.57
C LEU A 139 -8.21 -10.11 -14.47
N PHE A 140 -7.39 -9.59 -13.56
CA PHE A 140 -7.02 -10.25 -12.31
C PHE A 140 -8.17 -10.12 -11.30
N VAL A 141 -8.97 -11.18 -11.17
CA VAL A 141 -10.07 -11.31 -10.17
C VAL A 141 -9.59 -12.05 -8.92
N ARG A 142 -8.55 -12.85 -9.04
CA ARG A 142 -7.80 -13.49 -7.95
C ARG A 142 -6.31 -13.21 -8.19
N PRO A 143 -5.49 -13.04 -7.14
CA PRO A 143 -4.05 -12.90 -7.29
C PRO A 143 -3.45 -14.08 -8.06
N ALA A 144 -2.59 -13.81 -9.03
CA ALA A 144 -1.88 -14.85 -9.77
C ALA A 144 -0.63 -15.33 -9.02
N MET A 145 -0.06 -14.48 -8.16
CA MET A 145 1.14 -14.73 -7.37
C MET A 145 0.85 -14.71 -5.86
N SER A 146 1.54 -15.58 -5.09
CA SER A 146 1.55 -15.47 -3.62
C SER A 146 2.60 -14.45 -3.18
N THR A 147 2.21 -13.54 -2.29
CA THR A 147 3.08 -12.51 -1.71
C THR A 147 3.72 -12.90 -0.38
N GLU A 148 3.37 -14.07 0.18
CA GLU A 148 3.73 -14.49 1.55
C GLU A 148 5.24 -14.58 1.82
N HIS A 149 6.04 -14.76 0.77
CA HIS A 149 7.50 -14.98 0.85
C HIS A 149 8.32 -13.90 0.14
N ILE A 150 7.69 -12.80 -0.29
CA ILE A 150 8.39 -11.65 -0.88
C ILE A 150 8.82 -10.71 0.26
N ASP A 151 10.11 -10.38 0.34
CA ASP A 151 10.63 -9.33 1.21
C ASP A 151 11.68 -8.49 0.45
N ALA A 152 11.94 -7.29 0.94
CA ALA A 152 12.91 -6.35 0.40
C ALA A 152 14.34 -6.76 0.76
N ASP A 153 15.33 -6.27 0.00
CA ASP A 153 16.73 -6.28 0.41
C ASP A 153 17.24 -4.82 0.44
N PRO A 154 17.44 -4.20 1.62
CA PRO A 154 17.36 -4.79 2.96
C PRO A 154 15.91 -5.05 3.45
N PRO A 155 15.72 -5.96 4.44
CA PRO A 155 14.39 -6.40 4.90
C PRO A 155 13.41 -5.30 5.29
N SER A 156 12.11 -5.56 5.07
CA SER A 156 11.03 -4.61 5.35
C SER A 156 10.91 -4.21 6.83
N TYR A 157 11.41 -5.04 7.74
CA TYR A 157 11.55 -4.73 9.16
C TYR A 157 12.89 -5.24 9.72
N ARG A 158 13.40 -4.57 10.76
CA ARG A 158 14.60 -4.96 11.49
C ARG A 158 14.24 -5.54 12.86
N SER A 159 14.95 -6.59 13.28
CA SER A 159 14.78 -7.24 14.57
C SER A 159 15.92 -6.88 15.52
N TYR A 160 15.57 -6.42 16.72
CA TYR A 160 16.49 -6.00 17.78
C TYR A 160 16.29 -6.88 19.01
N TYR A 161 17.37 -7.25 19.69
CA TYR A 161 17.37 -8.25 20.77
C TYR A 161 17.76 -7.66 22.15
N PRO A 162 16.81 -7.10 22.94
CA PRO A 162 17.08 -6.51 24.25
C PRO A 162 17.80 -7.41 25.25
N ARG A 163 17.72 -8.74 25.09
CA ARG A 163 18.38 -9.70 25.99
C ARG A 163 19.91 -9.66 25.89
N GLN A 164 20.46 -9.18 24.77
CA GLN A 164 21.91 -9.10 24.54
C GLN A 164 22.48 -7.78 25.07
N ASN A 165 22.02 -6.64 24.53
CA ASN A 165 22.61 -5.32 24.81
C ASN A 165 21.77 -4.46 25.77
N GLY A 166 20.64 -4.98 26.26
CA GLY A 166 19.67 -4.26 27.07
C GLY A 166 18.69 -3.43 26.24
N LEU A 167 17.45 -3.35 26.71
CA LEU A 167 16.35 -2.58 26.09
C LEU A 167 16.71 -1.11 25.79
N ARG A 168 17.53 -0.48 26.64
CA ARG A 168 17.97 0.91 26.42
C ARG A 168 18.83 1.03 25.17
N GLN A 169 19.75 0.09 24.93
CA GLN A 169 20.61 0.14 23.75
C GLN A 169 19.83 -0.18 22.49
N ALA A 170 18.99 -1.23 22.51
CA ALA A 170 18.12 -1.57 21.39
C ALA A 170 17.25 -0.39 20.91
N LEU A 171 16.72 0.43 21.83
CA LEU A 171 15.96 1.65 21.47
C LEU A 171 16.83 2.81 20.94
N ILE A 172 18.11 2.85 21.29
CA ILE A 172 19.08 3.79 20.68
C ILE A 172 19.38 3.33 19.26
N ASP A 173 19.68 2.04 19.09
CA ASP A 173 19.99 1.42 17.80
C ASP A 173 18.84 1.64 16.81
N VAL A 174 17.59 1.38 17.21
CA VAL A 174 16.37 1.68 16.44
C VAL A 174 16.33 3.11 15.89
N VAL A 175 16.68 4.11 16.69
CA VAL A 175 16.60 5.53 16.26
C VAL A 175 17.79 5.93 15.38
N LEU A 176 18.97 5.37 15.63
CA LEU A 176 20.15 5.57 14.78
C LEU A 176 19.97 4.94 13.40
N ASP A 177 19.28 3.80 13.34
CA ASP A 177 19.06 3.01 12.12
C ASP A 177 18.22 3.71 11.04
N PHE A 178 17.36 4.67 11.42
CA PHE A 178 16.64 5.56 10.51
C PHE A 178 17.51 6.68 9.91
N ARG A 179 18.72 6.88 10.45
CA ARG A 179 19.72 7.86 9.99
C ARG A 179 19.12 9.25 9.79
N LEU A 180 18.47 9.77 10.84
CA LEU A 180 17.91 11.11 10.83
C LEU A 180 19.04 12.15 10.95
N GLU A 181 19.15 13.06 9.99
CA GLU A 181 20.20 14.09 9.97
C GLU A 181 19.96 15.17 11.04
N ARG A 182 18.69 15.44 11.32
CA ARG A 182 18.28 16.50 12.25
C ARG A 182 18.45 16.07 13.70
N ARG A 183 19.17 16.88 14.48
CA ARG A 183 19.48 16.59 15.89
C ARG A 183 18.22 16.63 16.77
N PHE A 184 18.17 15.71 17.72
CA PHE A 184 17.19 15.72 18.80
C PHE A 184 17.48 16.83 19.83
N ALA A 185 16.44 17.34 20.48
CA ALA A 185 16.52 18.38 21.51
C ALA A 185 17.16 17.84 22.81
N ASP A 186 16.59 16.76 23.37
CA ASP A 186 17.16 15.98 24.47
C ASP A 186 16.75 14.51 24.35
N PHE A 187 17.48 13.77 23.50
CA PHE A 187 17.24 12.34 23.28
C PHE A 187 17.36 11.51 24.57
N ARG A 188 18.13 11.96 25.58
CA ARG A 188 18.29 11.23 26.85
C ARG A 188 17.05 11.34 27.74
N ARG A 189 16.38 12.50 27.74
CA ARG A 189 15.07 12.70 28.38
C ARG A 189 13.98 11.90 27.67
N ASP A 190 13.95 11.97 26.34
CA ASP A 190 12.97 11.30 25.49
C ASP A 190 13.03 9.77 25.68
N LEU A 191 14.23 9.19 25.57
CA LEU A 191 14.46 7.77 25.82
C LEU A 191 14.07 7.34 27.25
N ARG A 192 14.31 8.20 28.26
CA ARG A 192 13.88 7.94 29.64
C ARG A 192 12.35 7.93 29.77
N ASN A 193 11.66 8.81 29.06
CA ASN A 193 10.20 8.87 29.04
C ASN A 193 9.60 7.65 28.33
N LEU A 194 10.13 7.28 27.16
CA LEU A 194 9.71 6.08 26.42
C LEU A 194 9.92 4.82 27.28
N LEU A 195 11.11 4.64 27.88
CA LEU A 195 11.38 3.53 28.80
C LEU A 195 10.44 3.52 30.01
N ARG A 196 10.04 4.67 30.55
CA ARG A 196 9.06 4.76 31.64
C ARG A 196 7.67 4.32 31.18
N ALA A 197 7.20 4.84 30.04
CA ALA A 197 5.90 4.51 29.47
C ALA A 197 5.77 3.01 29.13
N LEU A 198 6.79 2.45 28.47
CA LEU A 198 6.88 1.03 28.14
C LEU A 198 6.81 0.16 29.41
N ARG A 199 7.60 0.50 30.45
CA ARG A 199 7.61 -0.20 31.74
C ARG A 199 6.33 -0.04 32.58
N SER A 200 5.49 0.95 32.29
CA SER A 200 4.17 1.09 32.92
C SER A 200 3.05 0.34 32.19
N ARG A 201 3.28 -0.07 30.93
CA ARG A 201 2.27 -0.79 30.15
C ARG A 201 2.31 -2.31 30.36
N PHE A 202 3.45 -2.85 30.77
CA PHE A 202 3.61 -4.27 31.08
C PHE A 202 3.37 -4.58 32.56
N PRO A 203 2.62 -5.66 32.90
CA PRO A 203 2.47 -6.12 34.27
C PRO A 203 3.83 -6.60 34.82
N ARG A 204 3.96 -6.59 36.15
CA ARG A 204 5.16 -7.09 36.85
C ARG A 204 4.82 -8.31 37.69
N PRO A 205 5.66 -9.36 37.71
CA PRO A 205 6.94 -9.48 36.98
C PRO A 205 6.73 -9.66 35.46
N PHE A 206 7.56 -8.99 34.66
CA PHE A 206 7.59 -9.19 33.21
C PHE A 206 8.64 -10.25 32.89
N VAL A 207 8.20 -11.48 32.62
CA VAL A 207 9.07 -12.60 32.27
C VAL A 207 9.47 -12.47 30.80
N LEU A 208 10.78 -12.53 30.52
CA LEU A 208 11.32 -12.46 29.15
C LEU A 208 11.47 -13.88 28.60
N GLU A 209 10.73 -14.16 27.54
CA GLU A 209 10.79 -15.44 26.83
C GLU A 209 12.03 -15.54 25.93
N ALA A 210 12.32 -16.76 25.47
CA ALA A 210 13.48 -17.04 24.63
C ALA A 210 13.52 -16.17 23.37
N ASN A 211 12.37 -16.00 22.72
CA ASN A 211 12.15 -15.26 21.47
C ASN A 211 11.94 -13.75 21.65
N HIS A 212 12.24 -13.17 22.82
CA HIS A 212 11.97 -11.75 23.06
C HIS A 212 12.77 -10.82 22.14
N GLN A 213 12.05 -10.09 21.29
CA GLN A 213 12.62 -9.17 20.29
C GLN A 213 11.69 -7.95 20.06
N LEU A 214 12.28 -6.82 19.66
CA LEU A 214 11.55 -5.71 19.06
C LEU A 214 11.70 -5.84 17.55
N GLN A 215 10.59 -5.78 16.82
CA GLN A 215 10.61 -5.65 15.37
C GLN A 215 10.09 -4.27 14.99
N VAL A 216 10.79 -3.60 14.07
CA VAL A 216 10.47 -2.23 13.65
C VAL A 216 10.56 -2.14 12.14
N LEU A 217 9.55 -1.56 11.49
CA LEU A 217 9.57 -1.34 10.04
C LEU A 217 10.77 -0.47 9.66
N SER A 218 11.45 -0.83 8.56
CA SER A 218 12.70 -0.19 8.12
C SER A 218 12.51 1.26 7.69
N SER A 219 11.31 1.62 7.23
CA SER A 219 10.94 2.97 6.82
C SER A 219 10.05 3.69 7.83
N LEU A 220 10.27 5.00 7.98
CA LEU A 220 9.39 5.89 8.74
C LEU A 220 8.12 6.19 7.96
N PHE A 221 7.00 6.25 8.67
CA PHE A 221 5.72 6.69 8.12
C PHE A 221 5.59 8.19 8.36
N PHE A 222 5.54 9.02 7.32
CA PHE A 222 5.37 10.47 7.43
C PHE A 222 3.93 10.88 7.19
N ARG A 223 3.38 11.73 8.06
CA ARG A 223 2.08 12.39 7.86
C ARG A 223 2.04 13.75 8.53
N ASN A 224 1.58 14.76 7.79
CA ASN A 224 1.51 16.15 8.23
C ASN A 224 2.87 16.68 8.74
N ARG A 225 3.05 16.79 10.07
CA ARG A 225 4.28 17.27 10.73
C ARG A 225 4.88 16.22 11.68
N THR A 226 4.65 14.94 11.40
CA THR A 226 5.02 13.84 12.30
C THR A 226 5.55 12.66 11.49
N ALA A 227 6.71 12.17 11.89
CA ALA A 227 7.24 10.88 11.46
C ALA A 227 6.88 9.84 12.51
N TYR A 228 6.47 8.65 12.12
CA TYR A 228 6.06 7.59 13.02
C TYR A 228 6.99 6.39 12.85
N ILE A 229 7.67 6.00 13.93
CA ILE A 229 8.28 4.68 14.04
C ILE A 229 7.17 3.69 14.35
N VAL A 230 7.08 2.62 13.58
CA VAL A 230 6.03 1.59 13.70
C VAL A 230 6.69 0.24 13.94
N GLY A 231 6.26 -0.48 14.97
CA GLY A 231 6.88 -1.74 15.36
C GLY A 231 6.03 -2.59 16.31
N ARG A 232 6.52 -3.77 16.64
CA ARG A 232 5.89 -4.72 17.58
C ARG A 232 6.93 -5.33 18.52
N VAL A 233 6.57 -5.48 19.79
CA VAL A 233 7.33 -6.26 20.76
C VAL A 233 6.80 -7.69 20.73
N ILE A 234 7.68 -8.66 20.55
CA ILE A 234 7.35 -10.09 20.63
C ILE A 234 7.87 -10.62 21.96
N ASN A 235 7.04 -11.39 22.69
CA ASN A 235 7.44 -12.08 23.92
C ASN A 235 6.58 -13.34 24.12
N GLY A 236 7.15 -14.51 23.85
CA GLY A 236 6.41 -15.77 23.78
C GLY A 236 5.43 -15.74 22.61
N PHE A 237 4.17 -16.07 22.90
CA PHE A 237 3.04 -15.96 21.97
C PHE A 237 2.44 -14.54 21.90
N ASN A 238 2.87 -13.61 22.77
CA ASN A 238 2.29 -12.28 22.83
C ASN A 238 2.98 -11.33 21.85
N VAL A 239 2.18 -10.64 21.06
CA VAL A 239 2.59 -9.55 20.17
C VAL A 239 1.98 -8.24 20.67
N HIS A 240 2.82 -7.29 21.03
CA HIS A 240 2.40 -5.98 21.52
C HIS A 240 2.78 -4.90 20.50
N PRO A 241 1.81 -4.38 19.72
CA PRO A 241 2.10 -3.35 18.73
C PRO A 241 2.50 -2.04 19.43
N PHE A 242 3.33 -1.25 18.77
CA PHE A 242 3.67 0.09 19.23
C PHE A 242 3.91 1.07 18.07
N VAL A 243 3.59 2.34 18.34
CA VAL A 243 3.92 3.46 17.46
C VAL A 243 4.53 4.59 18.28
N VAL A 244 5.64 5.14 17.78
CA VAL A 244 6.38 6.23 18.43
C VAL A 244 6.45 7.43 17.47
N PRO A 245 5.63 8.49 17.68
CA PRO A 245 5.71 9.72 16.91
C PRO A 245 6.96 10.55 17.27
N ILE A 246 7.69 10.96 16.24
CA ILE A 246 8.76 11.96 16.26
C ILE A 246 8.22 13.26 15.67
N LYS A 247 8.45 14.37 16.36
CA LYS A 247 8.00 15.72 15.98
C LYS A 247 9.13 16.73 16.09
N HIS A 248 8.87 17.93 15.59
CA HIS A 248 9.75 19.09 15.74
C HIS A 248 9.29 19.97 16.91
N ASP A 249 10.22 20.39 17.76
CA ASP A 249 9.98 21.39 18.79
C ASP A 249 9.93 22.82 18.21
N ALA A 250 9.71 23.83 19.05
CA ALA A 250 9.65 25.23 18.63
C ALA A 250 10.98 25.79 18.09
N SER A 251 12.12 25.15 18.40
CA SER A 251 13.44 25.45 17.80
C SER A 251 13.72 24.62 16.54
N GLY A 252 12.76 23.79 16.13
CA GLY A 252 12.90 22.83 15.04
C GLY A 252 13.82 21.67 15.37
N ARG A 253 14.12 21.33 16.62
CA ARG A 253 14.86 20.09 16.94
C ARG A 253 13.90 18.92 17.04
N LEU A 254 14.38 17.71 16.78
CA LEU A 254 13.54 16.51 16.90
C LEU A 254 13.27 16.18 18.37
N TYR A 255 12.09 15.66 18.67
CA TYR A 255 11.79 15.04 19.96
C TYR A 255 10.83 13.87 19.78
N VAL A 256 10.90 12.91 20.71
CA VAL A 256 9.94 11.80 20.79
C VAL A 256 8.74 12.23 21.61
N ASP A 257 7.56 12.26 20.99
CA ASP A 257 6.37 12.89 21.55
C ASP A 257 5.57 11.95 22.46
N ALA A 258 5.43 10.68 22.08
CA ALA A 258 4.62 9.70 22.80
C ALA A 258 5.06 8.25 22.52
N LEU A 259 4.41 7.31 23.21
CA LEU A 259 4.45 5.88 22.94
C LEU A 259 3.00 5.37 22.94
N LEU A 260 2.48 5.00 21.77
CA LEU A 260 1.18 4.37 21.62
C LEU A 260 1.41 2.86 21.62
N MET A 261 0.66 2.10 22.42
CA MET A 261 0.68 0.63 22.46
C MET A 261 -0.73 0.02 22.56
N ASP A 262 -1.73 0.84 22.29
CA ASP A 262 -3.12 0.47 22.39
C ASP A 262 -3.66 0.16 21.00
N ALA A 263 -4.25 -1.02 20.82
CA ALA A 263 -4.64 -1.50 19.50
C ALA A 263 -5.70 -0.61 18.85
N GLU A 264 -6.63 -0.04 19.63
CA GLU A 264 -7.66 0.86 19.10
C GLU A 264 -7.06 2.21 18.69
N GLN A 265 -6.14 2.75 19.49
CA GLN A 265 -5.43 4.00 19.16
C GLN A 265 -4.58 3.84 17.89
N ILE A 266 -3.92 2.69 17.72
CA ILE A 266 -3.15 2.38 16.52
C ILE A 266 -4.09 2.13 15.32
N ALA A 267 -5.22 1.44 15.50
CA ALA A 267 -6.24 1.27 14.46
C ALA A 267 -6.86 2.60 14.00
N LEU A 268 -6.99 3.59 14.89
CA LEU A 268 -7.42 4.95 14.56
C LEU A 268 -6.32 5.76 13.84
N LEU A 269 -5.05 5.45 14.10
CA LEU A 269 -3.91 6.07 13.42
C LEU A 269 -3.85 5.64 11.93
N PHE A 270 -4.08 4.35 11.67
CA PHE A 270 -4.17 3.74 10.33
C PHE A 270 -5.60 3.71 9.77
N SER A 271 -6.44 4.69 10.10
CA SER A 271 -7.78 4.81 9.52
C SER A 271 -7.72 5.46 8.13
N ALA A 272 -8.42 4.88 7.16
CA ALA A 272 -8.60 5.42 5.79
C ALA A 272 -9.29 6.80 5.76
N ASN A 273 -9.97 7.21 6.83
CA ASN A 273 -10.59 8.54 6.96
C ASN A 273 -9.59 9.66 7.32
N ARG A 274 -8.29 9.41 7.20
CA ARG A 274 -7.20 10.36 7.45
C ARG A 274 -6.33 10.47 6.20
N ALA A 275 -5.51 11.53 6.13
CA ALA A 275 -4.46 11.63 5.11
C ALA A 275 -3.57 10.38 5.11
N TYR A 276 -3.18 9.96 3.90
CA TYR A 276 -2.28 8.85 3.63
C TYR A 276 -0.92 9.03 4.31
N PHE A 277 -0.22 7.92 4.56
CA PHE A 277 1.17 7.98 4.99
C PHE A 277 2.10 7.99 3.78
N LEU A 278 3.06 8.92 3.77
CA LEU A 278 4.22 8.84 2.87
C LEU A 278 5.23 7.89 3.54
N VAL A 279 5.52 6.76 2.90
CA VAL A 279 6.42 5.72 3.43
C VAL A 279 7.10 5.03 2.25
N ASP A 280 8.42 4.91 2.28
CA ASP A 280 9.16 4.20 1.23
C ASP A 280 9.02 2.69 1.48
N MET A 281 8.38 2.00 0.55
CA MET A 281 8.16 0.57 0.60
C MET A 281 8.69 0.00 -0.70
N GLU A 282 9.64 -0.92 -0.61
CA GLU A 282 10.02 -1.71 -1.78
C GLU A 282 9.04 -2.87 -1.98
N VAL A 283 8.65 -3.57 -0.91
CA VAL A 283 7.68 -4.67 -0.95
C VAL A 283 6.46 -4.29 -0.09
N PRO A 284 5.38 -3.75 -0.67
CA PRO A 284 4.26 -3.24 0.10
C PRO A 284 3.46 -4.35 0.80
N SER A 285 3.36 -5.54 0.22
CA SER A 285 2.75 -6.73 0.83
C SER A 285 3.42 -7.16 2.15
N ALA A 286 4.75 -7.06 2.26
CA ALA A 286 5.48 -7.31 3.51
C ALA A 286 5.12 -6.27 4.59
N TYR A 287 4.99 -4.99 4.21
CA TYR A 287 4.52 -3.92 5.10
C TYR A 287 3.06 -4.13 5.54
N VAL A 288 2.16 -4.49 4.63
CA VAL A 288 0.74 -4.76 4.95
C VAL A 288 0.61 -5.98 5.85
N THR A 289 1.34 -7.06 5.59
CA THR A 289 1.41 -8.25 6.46
C THR A 289 1.87 -7.90 7.87
N PHE A 290 2.92 -7.07 7.99
CA PHE A 290 3.40 -6.58 9.27
C PHE A 290 2.35 -5.71 9.99
N LEU A 291 1.71 -4.78 9.30
CA LEU A 291 0.63 -3.93 9.83
C LEU A 291 -0.59 -4.75 10.28
N ARG A 292 -1.04 -5.74 9.49
CA ARG A 292 -2.14 -6.66 9.81
C ARG A 292 -1.89 -7.45 11.10
N SER A 293 -0.63 -7.86 11.34
CA SER A 293 -0.24 -8.54 12.58
C SER A 293 -0.33 -7.67 13.85
N MET A 294 -0.30 -6.34 13.69
CA MET A 294 -0.40 -5.37 14.78
C MET A 294 -1.83 -4.85 14.96
N VAL A 295 -2.61 -4.84 13.89
CA VAL A 295 -3.95 -4.26 13.85
C VAL A 295 -4.91 -5.21 13.13
N PRO A 296 -5.23 -6.39 13.71
CA PRO A 296 -6.04 -7.42 13.05
C PRO A 296 -7.49 -7.01 12.78
N VAL A 297 -7.96 -5.89 13.36
CA VAL A 297 -9.28 -5.29 13.10
C VAL A 297 -9.33 -4.48 11.79
N ARG A 298 -8.21 -4.34 11.08
CA ARG A 298 -8.11 -3.65 9.78
C ARG A 298 -7.99 -4.68 8.66
N THR A 299 -8.69 -4.46 7.56
CA THR A 299 -8.54 -5.29 6.35
C THR A 299 -7.25 -4.92 5.61
N GLU A 300 -6.74 -5.83 4.79
CA GLU A 300 -5.57 -5.55 3.97
C GLU A 300 -5.82 -4.41 2.99
N ALA A 301 -7.01 -4.36 2.37
CA ALA A 301 -7.45 -3.25 1.52
C ALA A 301 -7.34 -1.89 2.24
N GLU A 302 -7.81 -1.76 3.50
CA GLU A 302 -7.65 -0.51 4.26
C GLU A 302 -6.17 -0.15 4.47
N LEU A 303 -5.31 -1.14 4.71
CA LEU A 303 -3.87 -0.93 4.92
C LEU A 303 -3.12 -0.58 3.63
N TYR A 304 -3.47 -1.18 2.48
CA TYR A 304 -2.98 -0.80 1.15
C TYR A 304 -3.43 0.60 0.77
N ILE A 305 -4.69 0.96 1.00
CA ILE A 305 -5.22 2.32 0.77
C ILE A 305 -4.38 3.32 1.58
N VAL A 306 -4.24 3.11 2.90
CA VAL A 306 -3.54 4.02 3.81
C VAL A 306 -2.03 4.15 3.54
N SER A 307 -1.39 3.09 3.03
CA SER A 307 0.08 3.02 2.86
C SER A 307 0.52 3.24 1.42
N VAL A 308 -0.08 2.55 0.45
CA VAL A 308 0.28 2.57 -0.98
C VAL A 308 -0.62 3.51 -1.80
N CYS A 309 -1.85 3.81 -1.36
CA CYS A 309 -2.82 4.60 -2.16
C CYS A 309 -3.09 3.93 -3.52
N VAL A 310 -3.32 2.61 -3.51
CA VAL A 310 -3.91 1.91 -4.66
C VAL A 310 -5.39 2.27 -4.70
N GLN A 311 -5.82 2.97 -5.76
CA GLN A 311 -7.24 3.12 -6.08
C GLN A 311 -7.74 1.84 -6.76
N GLY A 312 -8.12 0.85 -5.96
CA GLY A 312 -9.03 -0.19 -6.44
C GLY A 312 -10.39 0.45 -6.76
N ASP A 313 -11.00 0.13 -7.91
CA ASP A 313 -12.40 0.50 -8.14
C ASP A 313 -13.25 -0.30 -7.13
N PRO A 314 -14.01 0.34 -6.21
CA PRO A 314 -14.83 -0.37 -5.22
C PRO A 314 -15.96 -1.21 -5.84
N ARG A 315 -16.09 -1.24 -7.17
CA ARG A 315 -16.90 -2.22 -7.91
C ARG A 315 -16.26 -3.59 -8.04
N GLN A 316 -14.93 -3.71 -8.02
CA GLN A 316 -14.23 -5.00 -8.10
C GLN A 316 -14.36 -5.79 -6.80
N ASP A 317 -14.21 -5.17 -5.62
CA ASP A 317 -14.42 -5.84 -4.32
C ASP A 317 -15.83 -6.47 -4.22
N ARG A 318 -16.85 -5.76 -4.73
CA ARG A 318 -18.24 -6.26 -4.74
C ARG A 318 -18.50 -7.40 -5.73
N ALA A 319 -17.70 -7.53 -6.77
CA ALA A 319 -17.79 -8.68 -7.68
C ALA A 319 -17.23 -9.95 -7.01
N VAL A 320 -16.18 -9.81 -6.18
CA VAL A 320 -15.57 -10.92 -5.43
C VAL A 320 -16.51 -11.44 -4.33
N GLU A 321 -17.19 -10.56 -3.58
CA GLU A 321 -18.19 -10.98 -2.57
C GLU A 321 -19.46 -11.60 -3.19
N GLY A 322 -19.74 -11.35 -4.48
CA GLY A 322 -20.97 -11.82 -5.15
C GLY A 322 -20.95 -13.29 -5.58
N ASP A 323 -19.79 -13.80 -6.01
CA ASP A 323 -19.68 -15.15 -6.59
C ASP A 323 -19.53 -16.28 -5.54
N ASP A 324 -19.01 -15.99 -4.34
CA ASP A 324 -18.86 -16.99 -3.26
C ASP A 324 -20.21 -17.37 -2.59
N ALA A 325 -21.29 -16.64 -2.89
CA ALA A 325 -22.64 -16.97 -2.43
C ALA A 325 -23.37 -18.00 -3.33
N GLY A 326 -22.69 -18.57 -4.32
CA GLY A 326 -23.30 -19.20 -5.51
C GLY A 326 -23.44 -20.73 -5.56
N GLN A 327 -23.10 -21.51 -4.52
CA GLN A 327 -23.22 -22.98 -4.53
C GLN A 327 -23.86 -23.58 -3.26
N GLY A 328 -25.09 -23.15 -2.95
CA GLY A 328 -26.01 -23.88 -2.07
C GLY A 328 -27.04 -24.65 -2.90
N GLN A 329 -27.09 -25.98 -2.76
CA GLN A 329 -28.03 -26.83 -3.51
C GLN A 329 -29.49 -26.49 -3.16
N GLY A 330 -30.35 -26.46 -4.18
CA GLY A 330 -31.77 -26.23 -3.99
C GLY A 330 -32.47 -27.46 -3.42
N GLU A 331 -33.20 -27.28 -2.31
CA GLU A 331 -34.16 -28.26 -1.83
C GLU A 331 -35.56 -27.64 -1.84
N VAL A 332 -36.49 -28.30 -2.53
CA VAL A 332 -37.87 -27.83 -2.73
C VAL A 332 -38.73 -28.36 -1.59
N SER A 333 -39.46 -27.48 -0.90
CA SER A 333 -40.65 -27.91 -0.17
C SER A 333 -41.72 -26.82 -0.17
N ALA A 334 -42.94 -27.23 -0.53
CA ALA A 334 -44.11 -26.37 -0.57
C ALA A 334 -44.78 -26.29 0.82
N GLY A 335 -45.45 -25.18 1.12
CA GLY A 335 -46.21 -24.99 2.36
C GLY A 335 -47.01 -23.69 2.32
N GLU A 336 -48.33 -23.82 2.24
CA GLU A 336 -49.23 -22.71 1.89
C GLU A 336 -49.88 -22.03 3.12
N ALA A 337 -50.35 -20.80 2.91
CA ALA A 337 -51.48 -20.14 3.58
C ALA A 337 -51.30 -19.29 4.88
N SER A 338 -51.97 -18.13 4.81
CA SER A 338 -52.66 -17.41 5.89
C SER A 338 -51.95 -16.30 6.71
N ARG A 339 -52.48 -15.08 6.51
CA ARG A 339 -52.31 -13.84 7.30
C ARG A 339 -53.20 -13.86 8.58
N PRO A 340 -53.35 -12.76 9.35
CA PRO A 340 -52.35 -12.01 10.14
C PRO A 340 -52.85 -11.78 11.60
N ARG A 341 -52.01 -11.24 12.52
CA ARG A 341 -52.48 -10.38 13.65
C ARG A 341 -51.35 -9.63 14.38
N ARG A 342 -51.61 -8.35 14.62
CA ARG A 342 -51.10 -7.46 15.70
C ARG A 342 -52.36 -7.01 16.51
N PRO A 343 -52.29 -6.19 17.59
CA PRO A 343 -51.14 -5.66 18.36
C PRO A 343 -51.27 -5.86 19.89
N HIS A 344 -50.24 -5.42 20.65
CA HIS A 344 -50.20 -4.70 21.95
C HIS A 344 -48.73 -4.84 22.42
N GLY A 345 -47.99 -3.86 22.95
CA GLY A 345 -48.28 -2.75 23.87
C GLY A 345 -47.43 -3.01 25.13
N GLY A 346 -46.59 -2.11 25.67
CA GLY A 346 -46.22 -0.75 25.27
C GLY A 346 -45.04 -0.25 26.15
N HIS A 347 -44.86 1.09 26.23
CA HIS A 347 -43.89 1.81 27.10
C HIS A 347 -42.38 1.65 26.76
N ALA A 348 -41.53 2.68 26.85
CA ALA A 348 -41.80 4.12 26.94
C ALA A 348 -40.63 4.96 26.36
N ARG A 349 -40.98 6.21 26.03
CA ARG A 349 -40.15 7.31 25.53
C ARG A 349 -39.00 7.71 26.46
N VAL A 350 -38.01 8.40 25.88
CA VAL A 350 -37.40 9.71 26.28
C VAL A 350 -35.98 9.76 25.68
N PHE A 351 -35.41 10.87 25.18
CA PHE A 351 -35.87 12.26 25.04
C PHE A 351 -36.02 12.63 23.54
N ARG A 352 -35.63 13.85 23.13
CA ARG A 352 -35.63 14.41 21.75
C ARG A 352 -34.85 15.74 21.77
N ARG A 353 -34.08 16.07 20.71
CA ARG A 353 -33.73 17.43 20.18
C ARG A 353 -33.23 18.55 21.15
N CYS A 354 -32.19 19.33 20.86
CA CYS A 354 -32.10 20.40 19.83
C CYS A 354 -30.64 20.91 19.77
N VAL A 355 -30.00 21.12 18.60
CA VAL A 355 -30.04 22.30 17.70
C VAL A 355 -29.25 23.54 18.16
N SER A 356 -28.13 23.76 17.46
CA SER A 356 -27.50 25.03 17.01
C SER A 356 -27.19 26.18 17.99
N ALA A 357 -25.91 26.58 18.00
CA ALA A 357 -25.51 27.99 18.02
C ALA A 357 -24.17 28.20 17.27
N ARG A 358 -24.13 29.18 16.35
CA ARG A 358 -22.90 29.92 15.96
C ARG A 358 -22.53 30.84 17.17
N THR A 359 -21.36 31.47 17.34
CA THR A 359 -20.74 32.44 16.41
C THR A 359 -19.41 33.00 17.00
N LEU A 360 -18.39 33.17 16.14
CA LEU A 360 -17.31 34.21 16.14
C LEU A 360 -16.26 34.40 17.27
N HIS A 361 -15.15 35.02 16.81
CA HIS A 361 -13.94 35.55 17.47
C HIS A 361 -12.90 34.52 18.00
N ALA A 362 -11.60 34.71 17.75
CA ALA A 362 -10.87 35.74 16.99
C ALA A 362 -9.65 35.15 16.26
#